data_AF-V5A5F7-F1
#
_entry.id   AF-V5A5F7-F1
#
_cell.length_a   1.000
_cell.length_b   1.000
_cell.length_c   1.000
_cell.angle_alpha   90.00
_cell.angle_beta   90.00
_cell.angle_gamma   90.00
#
_symmetry.space_group_name_H-M   'P 1'
#
loop_
_entity.id
_entity.type
_entity.pdbx_description
1 polymer ?
#
loop_
_entity_poly.entity_id
_entity_poly.type
_entity_poly.pdbx_seq_one_letter_code
_entity_poly.pdbx_strand_id
1 'polypeptide(L)'
;MDHVMAYIDDNTVEDQLTGREQEPDETFLRAVEEKLDIPADRKDDFRQEVSNWVSRRAREGRAFDPQDNERLRRALERKLWEDKKHNINFSALVSANEMDDDERSAWIDALTEQGYSEAGAKEVLEFAGAEVARSELEENA
;
A
#
# COMPACT_ATOMS: atom_id res chain seq x y z
N MET A 1 1.45 -3.41 -10.69
CA MET A 1 2.23 -2.84 -11.82
C MET A 1 1.55 -3.10 -13.14
N ASP A 2 0.92 -4.25 -13.29
CA ASP A 2 0.24 -4.64 -14.53
C ASP A 2 -0.79 -3.62 -14.98
N HIS A 3 -1.56 -3.02 -14.05
CA HIS A 3 -2.47 -1.90 -14.39
C HIS A 3 -1.77 -0.66 -14.96
N VAL A 4 -0.56 -0.31 -14.50
CA VAL A 4 0.20 0.82 -15.07
C VAL A 4 0.67 0.48 -16.48
N MET A 5 1.19 -0.73 -16.68
CA MET A 5 1.67 -1.18 -18.00
C MET A 5 0.51 -1.25 -19.00
N ALA A 6 -0.59 -1.88 -18.61
CA ALA A 6 -1.83 -1.94 -19.38
C ALA A 6 -2.38 -0.57 -19.76
N TYR A 7 -2.36 0.41 -18.83
CA TYR A 7 -2.76 1.78 -19.14
C TYR A 7 -1.85 2.45 -20.18
N ILE A 8 -0.53 2.27 -20.07
CA ILE A 8 0.44 2.90 -20.98
C ILE A 8 0.42 2.24 -22.36
N ASP A 9 0.26 0.92 -22.41
CA ASP A 9 0.33 0.12 -23.63
C ASP A 9 -1.04 -0.07 -24.31
N ASP A 10 -2.11 0.55 -23.77
CA ASP A 10 -3.50 0.40 -24.24
C ASP A 10 -3.92 -1.08 -24.30
N ASN A 11 -3.65 -1.81 -23.23
CA ASN A 11 -3.82 -3.25 -23.12
C ASN A 11 -4.65 -3.62 -21.88
N THR A 12 -5.00 -4.90 -21.76
CA THR A 12 -5.77 -5.45 -20.64
C THR A 12 -4.84 -6.06 -19.57
N VAL A 13 -5.40 -6.28 -18.38
CA VAL A 13 -4.78 -7.02 -17.27
C VAL A 13 -5.60 -8.28 -17.01
N GLU A 14 -4.93 -9.41 -16.78
CA GLU A 14 -5.59 -10.62 -16.30
C GLU A 14 -5.85 -10.53 -14.80
N ASP A 15 -7.11 -10.67 -14.41
CA ASP A 15 -7.51 -10.79 -13.01
C ASP A 15 -7.05 -12.15 -12.45
N GLN A 16 -6.21 -12.13 -11.42
CA GLN A 16 -5.60 -13.36 -10.86
C GLN A 16 -6.60 -14.28 -10.15
N LEU A 17 -7.78 -13.79 -9.78
CA LEU A 17 -8.81 -14.58 -9.08
C LEU A 17 -9.75 -15.29 -10.06
N THR A 18 -10.06 -14.62 -11.18
CA THR A 18 -11.09 -15.05 -12.13
C THR A 18 -10.50 -15.48 -13.48
N GLY A 19 -9.24 -15.15 -13.76
CA GLY A 19 -8.54 -15.42 -15.03
C GLY A 19 -9.10 -14.62 -16.22
N ARG A 20 -9.87 -13.56 -15.96
CA ARG A 20 -10.52 -12.75 -17.01
C ARG A 20 -9.66 -11.55 -17.33
N GLU A 21 -9.63 -11.18 -18.61
CA GLU A 21 -9.08 -9.90 -19.03
C GLU A 21 -10.01 -8.76 -18.64
N GLN A 22 -9.41 -7.71 -18.10
CA GLN A 22 -10.09 -6.48 -17.69
C GLN A 22 -9.25 -5.25 -18.06
N GLU A 23 -9.93 -4.12 -18.19
CA GLU A 23 -9.27 -2.81 -18.33
C GLU A 23 -8.37 -2.52 -17.12
N PRO A 24 -7.31 -1.70 -17.30
CA PRO A 24 -6.51 -1.23 -16.19
C PRO A 24 -7.38 -0.49 -15.16
N ASP A 25 -7.17 -0.78 -13.87
CA ASP A 25 -7.93 -0.13 -12.79
C ASP A 25 -7.40 1.29 -12.57
N GLU A 26 -7.89 2.23 -13.37
CA GLU A 26 -7.55 3.64 -13.26
C GLU A 26 -7.99 4.25 -11.92
N THR A 27 -9.01 3.69 -11.27
CA THR A 27 -9.46 4.16 -9.95
C THR A 27 -8.42 3.82 -8.89
N PHE A 28 -7.88 2.60 -8.92
CA PHE A 28 -6.75 2.21 -8.08
C PHE A 28 -5.52 3.07 -8.36
N LEU A 29 -5.14 3.25 -9.62
CA LEU A 29 -4.00 4.08 -10.00
C LEU A 29 -4.15 5.52 -9.46
N ARG A 30 -5.33 6.11 -9.63
CA ARG A 30 -5.66 7.43 -9.11
C ARG A 30 -5.56 7.50 -7.59
N ALA A 31 -6.07 6.50 -6.88
CA ALA A 31 -5.98 6.45 -5.42
C ALA A 31 -4.53 6.42 -4.92
N VAL A 32 -3.63 5.68 -5.59
CA VAL A 32 -2.20 5.66 -5.28
C VAL A 32 -1.55 7.01 -5.57
N GLU A 33 -1.85 7.62 -6.72
CA GLU A 33 -1.35 8.93 -7.12
C GLU A 33 -1.74 10.05 -6.13
N GLU A 34 -2.96 10.01 -5.59
CA GLU A 34 -3.42 10.95 -4.58
C GLU A 34 -2.64 10.82 -3.28
N LYS A 35 -2.30 9.60 -2.86
CA LYS A 35 -1.46 9.39 -1.67
C LYS A 35 -0.01 9.87 -1.87
N LEU A 36 0.40 10.09 -3.12
CA LEU A 36 1.69 10.66 -3.52
C LEU A 36 1.64 12.17 -3.79
N ASP A 37 0.51 12.82 -3.52
CA ASP A 37 0.26 14.24 -3.83
C ASP A 37 0.48 14.57 -5.32
N ILE A 38 0.24 13.59 -6.22
CA ILE A 38 0.35 13.81 -7.66
C ILE A 38 -0.95 14.45 -8.16
N PRO A 39 -0.92 15.66 -8.72
CA PRO A 39 -2.10 16.30 -9.30
C PRO A 39 -2.71 15.47 -10.44
N ALA A 40 -4.02 15.59 -10.66
CA ALA A 40 -4.71 14.82 -11.70
C ALA A 40 -4.18 15.10 -13.12
N ASP A 41 -3.78 16.35 -13.39
CA ASP A 41 -3.15 16.77 -14.65
C ASP A 41 -1.73 16.20 -14.85
N ARG A 42 -1.13 15.65 -13.79
CA ARG A 42 0.19 15.00 -13.80
C ARG A 42 0.11 13.47 -13.75
N LYS A 43 -1.10 12.87 -13.79
CA LYS A 43 -1.28 11.42 -13.68
C LYS A 43 -0.56 10.67 -14.79
N ASP A 44 -0.65 11.16 -16.03
CA ASP A 44 -0.11 10.48 -17.19
C ASP A 44 1.43 10.53 -17.20
N ASP A 45 2.00 11.70 -16.88
CA ASP A 45 3.44 11.88 -16.68
C ASP A 45 3.96 10.89 -15.62
N PHE A 46 3.28 10.79 -14.48
CA PHE A 46 3.68 9.91 -13.39
C PHE A 46 3.57 8.43 -13.77
N ARG A 47 2.48 8.00 -14.42
CA ARG A 47 2.30 6.62 -14.90
C ARG A 47 3.41 6.26 -15.91
N GLN A 48 3.76 7.18 -16.80
CA GLN A 48 4.84 7.00 -17.77
C GLN A 48 6.21 6.88 -17.09
N GLU A 49 6.49 7.69 -16.05
CA GLU A 49 7.71 7.57 -15.24
C GLU A 49 7.81 6.20 -14.56
N VAL A 50 6.71 5.71 -13.97
CA VAL A 50 6.64 4.41 -13.32
C VAL A 50 6.87 3.28 -14.33
N SER A 51 6.19 3.33 -15.49
CA SER A 51 6.40 2.37 -16.58
C SER A 51 7.85 2.34 -17.05
N ASN A 52 8.43 3.52 -17.33
CA ASN A 52 9.84 3.63 -17.74
C ASN A 52 10.80 3.03 -16.72
N TRP A 53 10.55 3.26 -15.44
CA TRP A 53 11.36 2.71 -14.36
C TRP A 53 11.26 1.18 -14.30
N VAL A 54 10.05 0.60 -14.40
CA VAL A 54 9.85 -0.85 -14.47
C VAL A 54 10.53 -1.45 -15.70
N SER A 55 10.32 -0.87 -16.89
CA SER A 55 10.91 -1.39 -18.13
C SER A 55 12.43 -1.31 -18.14
N ARG A 56 13.03 -0.28 -17.54
CA ARG A 56 14.50 -0.22 -17.37
C ARG A 56 14.98 -1.36 -16.49
N ARG A 57 14.30 -1.61 -15.39
CA ARG A 57 14.67 -2.64 -14.42
C ARG A 57 14.54 -4.06 -15.01
N ALA A 58 13.48 -4.32 -15.74
CA ALA A 58 13.28 -5.57 -16.47
C ALA A 58 14.42 -5.82 -17.48
N ARG A 59 14.86 -4.79 -18.21
CA ARG A 59 16.01 -4.87 -19.13
C ARG A 59 17.35 -5.16 -18.42
N GLU A 60 17.47 -4.79 -17.16
CA GLU A 60 18.63 -5.09 -16.30
C GLU A 60 18.53 -6.49 -15.66
N GLY A 61 17.49 -7.28 -15.98
CA GLY A 61 17.26 -8.60 -15.39
C GLY A 61 16.81 -8.54 -13.92
N ARG A 62 16.34 -7.38 -13.46
CA ARG A 62 15.84 -7.18 -12.10
C ARG A 62 14.31 -7.13 -12.12
N ALA A 63 13.68 -7.81 -11.18
CA ALA A 63 12.23 -7.73 -11.01
C ALA A 63 11.83 -6.36 -10.45
N PHE A 64 10.58 -5.95 -10.69
CA PHE A 64 9.99 -4.85 -9.94
C PHE A 64 9.94 -5.21 -8.46
N ASP A 65 10.41 -4.30 -7.61
CA ASP A 65 10.26 -4.38 -6.17
C ASP A 65 9.92 -2.96 -5.67
N PRO A 66 8.73 -2.76 -5.06
CA PRO A 66 8.32 -1.46 -4.53
C PRO A 66 9.30 -0.90 -3.50
N GLN A 67 10.07 -1.76 -2.83
CA GLN A 67 11.04 -1.37 -1.79
C GLN A 67 12.17 -0.49 -2.33
N ASP A 68 12.46 -0.56 -3.64
CA ASP A 68 13.49 0.26 -4.27
C ASP A 68 13.06 1.71 -4.55
N ASN A 69 11.79 2.05 -4.28
CA ASN A 69 11.29 3.41 -4.40
C ASN A 69 10.50 3.79 -3.14
N GLU A 70 11.18 4.48 -2.22
CA GLU A 70 10.63 4.91 -0.95
C GLU A 70 9.31 5.69 -1.06
N ARG A 71 9.18 6.54 -2.08
CA ARG A 71 7.98 7.34 -2.28
C ARG A 71 6.80 6.45 -2.68
N LEU A 72 7.01 5.59 -3.68
CA LEU A 72 6.00 4.65 -4.17
C LEU A 72 5.61 3.63 -3.10
N ARG A 73 6.59 3.10 -2.36
CA ARG A 73 6.39 2.16 -1.24
C ARG A 73 5.40 2.72 -0.23
N ARG A 74 5.67 3.93 0.31
CA ARG A 74 4.79 4.56 1.31
C ARG A 74 3.37 4.80 0.81
N ALA A 75 3.19 5.15 -0.46
CA ALA A 75 1.87 5.36 -1.01
C ALA A 75 1.06 4.08 -1.15
N LEU A 76 1.72 2.99 -1.60
CA LEU A 76 1.11 1.67 -1.65
C LEU A 76 0.73 1.18 -0.24
N GLU A 77 1.62 1.37 0.75
CA GLU A 77 1.35 1.02 2.15
C GLU A 77 0.17 1.81 2.73
N ARG A 78 0.10 3.13 2.49
CA ARG A 78 -1.05 3.96 2.90
C ARG A 78 -2.36 3.51 2.25
N LYS A 79 -2.34 3.13 0.97
CA LYS A 79 -3.53 2.63 0.28
C LYS A 79 -3.96 1.28 0.87
N LEU A 80 -3.01 0.37 1.08
CA LEU A 80 -3.25 -0.94 1.70
C LEU A 80 -3.85 -0.80 3.11
N TRP A 81 -3.37 0.19 3.88
CA TRP A 81 -3.92 0.52 5.20
C TRP A 81 -5.37 0.97 5.10
N GLU A 82 -5.66 1.95 4.23
CA GLU A 82 -7.03 2.45 4.04
C GLU A 82 -8.01 1.36 3.60
N ASP A 83 -7.57 0.41 2.77
CA ASP A 83 -8.43 -0.69 2.30
C ASP A 83 -8.67 -1.75 3.39
N LYS A 84 -7.71 -1.95 4.30
CA LYS A 84 -7.78 -3.00 5.32
C LYS A 84 -8.25 -2.50 6.70
N LYS A 85 -8.15 -1.21 7.01
CA LYS A 85 -8.41 -0.65 8.36
C LYS A 85 -9.77 -1.04 8.94
N HIS A 86 -10.79 -1.21 8.11
CA HIS A 86 -12.14 -1.59 8.55
C HIS A 86 -12.33 -3.08 8.81
N ASN A 87 -11.39 -3.92 8.35
CA ASN A 87 -11.40 -5.37 8.55
C ASN A 87 -10.42 -5.84 9.63
N ILE A 88 -9.65 -4.92 10.21
CA ILE A 88 -8.75 -5.20 11.33
C ILE A 88 -9.57 -5.14 12.62
N ASN A 89 -9.46 -6.18 13.45
CA ASN A 89 -10.01 -6.15 14.81
C ASN A 89 -9.14 -5.24 15.67
N PHE A 90 -9.47 -3.94 15.63
CA PHE A 90 -8.70 -2.86 16.24
C PHE A 90 -8.45 -3.07 17.74
N SER A 91 -9.40 -3.70 18.46
CA SER A 91 -9.23 -3.99 19.89
C SER A 91 -8.11 -5.00 20.18
N ALA A 92 -7.80 -5.91 19.25
CA ALA A 92 -6.67 -6.83 19.34
C ALA A 92 -5.33 -6.19 18.96
N LEU A 93 -5.37 -5.08 18.21
CA LEU A 93 -4.19 -4.33 17.79
C LEU A 93 -3.82 -3.23 18.81
N VAL A 94 -4.77 -2.75 19.61
CA VAL A 94 -4.59 -1.68 20.62
C VAL A 94 -4.16 -2.21 21.97
N SER A 95 -4.53 -3.45 22.31
CA SER A 95 -3.86 -4.16 23.42
C SER A 95 -2.33 -4.23 23.21
N ALA A 96 -1.84 -3.89 22.01
CA ALA A 96 -0.43 -3.71 21.68
C ALA A 96 0.31 -2.51 22.27
N ASN A 97 -0.39 -1.51 22.81
CA ASN A 97 0.30 -0.44 23.54
C ASN A 97 0.72 -0.89 24.95
N GLU A 98 0.18 -2.02 25.43
CA GLU A 98 0.59 -2.73 26.65
C GLU A 98 1.31 -4.07 26.33
N MET A 99 1.63 -4.35 25.06
CA MET A 99 2.30 -5.59 24.64
C MET A 99 3.77 -5.62 25.05
N ASP A 100 4.25 -6.83 25.35
CA ASP A 100 5.68 -7.10 25.37
C ASP A 100 6.29 -7.09 23.95
N ASP A 101 7.62 -7.01 23.87
CA ASP A 101 8.33 -6.92 22.59
C ASP A 101 8.05 -8.12 21.66
N ASP A 102 7.68 -9.27 22.22
CA ASP A 102 7.41 -10.52 21.49
C ASP A 102 6.08 -10.45 20.72
N GLU A 103 5.01 -9.99 21.36
CA GLU A 103 3.71 -9.82 20.69
C GLU A 103 3.76 -8.73 19.60
N ARG A 104 4.54 -7.67 19.81
CA ARG A 104 4.76 -6.63 18.80
C ARG A 104 5.48 -7.17 17.56
N SER A 105 6.47 -8.04 17.76
CA SER A 105 7.18 -8.71 16.67
C SER A 105 6.24 -9.60 15.86
N ALA A 106 5.36 -10.36 16.53
CA ALA A 106 4.38 -11.21 15.84
C ALA A 106 3.41 -10.40 14.95
N TRP A 107 3.01 -9.21 15.38
CA TRP A 107 2.19 -8.31 14.56
C TRP A 107 2.95 -7.73 13.37
N ILE A 108 4.23 -7.38 13.55
CA ILE A 108 5.09 -6.93 12.44
C ILE A 108 5.24 -8.04 11.40
N ASP A 109 5.45 -9.28 11.84
CA ASP A 109 5.55 -10.44 10.96
C ASP A 109 4.23 -10.68 10.21
N ALA A 110 3.08 -10.64 10.90
CA ALA A 110 1.77 -10.83 10.28
C ALA A 110 1.43 -9.72 9.26
N LEU A 111 1.84 -8.47 9.50
CA LEU A 111 1.70 -7.38 8.54
C LEU A 111 2.66 -7.55 7.36
N THR A 112 3.87 -8.04 7.62
CA THR A 112 4.85 -8.33 6.56
C THR A 112 4.36 -9.44 5.64
N GLU A 113 3.77 -10.51 6.18
CA GLU A 113 3.09 -11.57 5.42
C GLU A 113 1.94 -11.03 4.55
N GLN A 114 1.34 -9.93 4.97
CA GLN A 114 0.29 -9.23 4.23
C GLN A 114 0.80 -8.22 3.19
N GLY A 115 2.12 -8.12 3.00
CA GLY A 115 2.76 -7.32 1.96
C GLY A 115 3.26 -5.94 2.41
N TYR A 116 3.23 -5.63 3.71
CA TYR A 116 3.89 -4.42 4.23
C TYR A 116 5.40 -4.65 4.33
N SER A 117 6.19 -3.58 4.21
CA SER A 117 7.58 -3.64 4.67
C SER A 117 7.62 -3.70 6.20
N GLU A 118 8.72 -4.18 6.78
CA GLU A 118 8.90 -4.17 8.23
C GLU A 118 8.77 -2.76 8.83
N ALA A 119 9.28 -1.74 8.13
CA ALA A 119 9.15 -0.35 8.53
C ALA A 119 7.69 0.15 8.41
N GLY A 120 6.99 -0.21 7.34
CA GLY A 120 5.58 0.13 7.14
C GLY A 120 4.67 -0.55 8.15
N ALA A 121 4.97 -1.79 8.54
CA ALA A 121 4.26 -2.51 9.59
C ALA A 121 4.39 -1.81 10.95
N LYS A 122 5.59 -1.30 11.28
CA LYS A 122 5.81 -0.50 12.50
C LYS A 122 5.04 0.83 12.46
N GLU A 123 5.06 1.55 11.34
CA GLU A 123 4.29 2.79 11.17
C GLU A 123 2.78 2.53 11.30
N VAL A 124 2.27 1.42 10.76
CA VAL A 124 0.87 1.02 10.88
C VAL A 124 0.48 0.80 12.36
N LEU A 125 1.32 0.09 13.12
CA LEU A 125 1.06 -0.15 14.54
C LEU A 125 1.09 1.15 15.36
N GLU A 126 2.02 2.06 15.06
CA GLU A 126 2.11 3.37 15.70
C GLU A 126 0.88 4.24 15.39
N PHE A 127 0.48 4.30 14.11
CA PHE A 127 -0.69 5.05 13.68
C PHE A 127 -1.98 4.51 14.29
N ALA A 128 -2.15 3.19 14.31
CA ALA A 128 -3.31 2.55 14.92
C ALA A 128 -3.40 2.83 16.43
N GLY A 129 -2.26 2.78 17.15
CA GLY A 129 -2.22 3.16 18.56
C GLY A 129 -2.65 4.61 18.80
N ALA A 130 -2.18 5.54 17.96
CA ALA A 130 -2.54 6.96 18.07
C ALA A 130 -4.02 7.24 17.76
N GLU A 131 -4.60 6.55 16.77
CA GLU A 131 -6.00 6.75 16.37
C GLU A 131 -6.97 6.26 17.46
N VAL A 132 -6.65 5.17 18.16
CA VAL A 132 -7.50 4.67 19.25
C VAL A 132 -7.38 5.49 20.51
N ALA A 133 -6.17 5.93 20.86
CA ALA A 133 -5.99 6.86 21.98
C ALA A 133 -6.85 8.13 21.76
N ARG A 134 -7.00 8.59 20.51
CA ARG A 134 -7.90 9.69 20.17
C ARG A 134 -9.38 9.31 20.34
N SER A 135 -9.80 8.15 19.81
CA SER A 135 -11.18 7.66 19.92
C SER A 135 -11.63 7.46 21.37
N GLU A 136 -10.79 6.89 22.24
CA GLU A 136 -11.09 6.68 23.66
C GLU A 136 -11.19 7.99 24.44
N LEU A 137 -10.42 9.02 24.06
CA LEU A 137 -10.52 10.36 24.65
C LEU A 137 -11.83 11.07 24.25
N GLU A 138 -12.33 10.83 23.04
CA GLU A 138 -13.60 11.39 22.55
C GLU A 138 -14.83 10.67 23.12
N GLU A 139 -14.75 9.36 23.40
CA GLU A 139 -15.85 8.62 24.05
C GLU A 139 -16.00 8.90 25.55
N ASN A 140 -14.94 9.42 26.19
CA ASN A 140 -14.92 9.77 27.62
C ASN A 140 -15.10 11.28 27.91
N ALA A 141 -15.39 12.10 26.89
CA ALA A 141 -15.60 13.55 26.99
C ALA A 141 -17.08 13.96 26.90
#